data_AF-A0A2V6QYD3-F1
#
_entry.id   AF-A0A2V6QYD3-F1
#
_cell.length_a   1.000
_cell.length_b   1.000
_cell.length_c   1.000
_cell.angle_alpha   90.00
_cell.angle_beta   90.00
_cell.angle_gamma   90.00
#
_symmetry.space_group_name_H-M   'P 1'
#
loop_
_entity.id
_entity.type
_entity.pdbx_description
1 polymer ?
#
loop_
_entity_poly.entity_id
_entity_poly.type
_entity_poly.pdbx_seq_one_letter_code
_entity_poly.pdbx_strand_id
1 'polypeptide(L)'
;MRYHDADTAWSPRRVLRARTAHCLEAAIFAAAALRVLGFPPLLLDLEAERDTDHVIAVYRRRGHWGAIAKSNYSGLRYREPIHRTLRELALSYFDDYWNLRGERTMRRYSRPVNLARFDRAHPDWMTTERDVWFIAEHLCEIPHTRLLPPAVARHLTRTDPRSFAAGLLGHSLKG
;
A
#
# COMPACT_ATOMS: atom_id res chain seq x y z
N MET A 1 -1.79 7.32 -14.04
CA MET A 1 -0.44 7.47 -13.46
C MET A 1 0.37 6.21 -13.74
N ARG A 2 1.53 6.31 -14.40
CA ARG A 2 2.43 5.16 -14.65
C ARG A 2 3.07 4.69 -13.33
N TYR A 3 3.50 3.43 -13.27
CA TYR A 3 4.29 2.90 -12.16
C TYR A 3 5.77 3.06 -12.50
N HIS A 4 6.63 3.32 -11.50
CA HIS A 4 8.09 3.26 -11.65
C HIS A 4 8.72 2.52 -10.48
N ASP A 5 9.90 1.92 -10.69
CA ASP A 5 10.64 1.17 -9.68
C ASP A 5 11.87 1.95 -9.16
N ALA A 6 11.82 3.28 -9.21
CA ALA A 6 12.88 4.14 -8.70
C ALA A 6 12.96 4.08 -7.17
N ASP A 7 14.17 4.16 -6.64
CA ASP A 7 14.43 4.21 -5.19
C ASP A 7 14.23 5.64 -4.67
N THR A 8 12.96 6.01 -4.49
CA THR A 8 12.56 7.36 -4.09
C THR A 8 11.44 7.33 -3.06
N ALA A 9 11.23 8.47 -2.37
CA ALA A 9 10.06 8.66 -1.51
C ALA A 9 9.48 10.06 -1.78
N TRP A 10 8.98 10.30 -2.99
CA TRP A 10 8.47 11.58 -3.41
C TRP A 10 7.29 12.08 -2.56
N SER A 11 7.32 13.39 -2.29
CA SER A 11 6.18 14.11 -1.73
C SER A 11 4.97 14.08 -2.68
N PRO A 12 3.75 14.32 -2.18
CA PRO A 12 2.56 14.48 -3.01
C PRO A 12 2.72 15.46 -4.17
N ARG A 13 3.40 16.60 -3.94
CA ARG A 13 3.68 17.59 -5.00
C ARG A 13 4.52 17.01 -6.14
N ARG A 14 5.57 16.25 -5.82
CA ARG A 14 6.45 15.63 -6.82
C ARG A 14 5.69 14.57 -7.62
N VAL A 15 4.90 13.72 -6.96
CA VAL A 15 4.04 12.74 -7.62
C VAL A 15 3.07 13.42 -8.60
N LEU A 16 2.41 14.49 -8.16
CA LEU A 16 1.47 15.25 -8.99
C LEU A 16 2.14 15.83 -10.25
N ARG A 17 3.35 16.38 -10.11
CA ARG A 17 4.14 16.94 -11.21
C ARG A 17 4.60 15.84 -12.18
N ALA A 18 5.17 14.76 -11.66
CA ALA A 18 5.78 13.70 -12.46
C ALA A 18 4.76 12.76 -13.10
N ARG A 19 3.53 12.69 -12.55
CA ARG A 19 2.44 11.82 -13.03
C ARG A 19 2.84 10.34 -13.09
N THR A 20 3.69 9.93 -12.15
CA THR A 20 4.17 8.56 -11.92
C THR A 20 4.47 8.37 -10.44
N ALA A 21 4.30 7.14 -9.92
CA ALA A 21 4.63 6.77 -8.53
C ALA A 21 4.73 5.24 -8.39
N HIS A 22 5.50 4.72 -7.43
CA HIS A 22 5.31 3.36 -6.89
C HIS A 22 4.26 3.35 -5.75
N CYS A 23 4.09 2.20 -5.07
CA CYS A 23 3.08 2.01 -4.02
C CYS A 23 3.16 3.04 -2.88
N LEU A 24 4.34 3.20 -2.26
CA LEU A 24 4.56 4.16 -1.15
C LEU A 24 4.16 5.58 -1.53
N GLU A 25 4.75 6.12 -2.60
CA GLU A 25 4.50 7.49 -3.06
C GLU A 25 3.05 7.72 -3.47
N ALA A 26 2.43 6.74 -4.14
CA ALA A 26 1.02 6.80 -4.50
C ALA A 26 0.10 6.81 -3.28
N ALA A 27 0.44 6.03 -2.25
CA ALA A 27 -0.31 5.98 -1.00
C ALA A 27 -0.18 7.31 -0.23
N ILE A 28 1.03 7.88 -0.13
CA ILE A 28 1.25 9.20 0.47
C ILE A 28 0.46 10.29 -0.27
N PHE A 29 0.52 10.29 -1.61
CA PHE A 29 -0.27 11.19 -2.45
C PHE A 29 -1.78 11.02 -2.24
N ALA A 30 -2.27 9.77 -2.19
CA ALA A 30 -3.68 9.48 -1.96
C ALA A 30 -4.13 9.91 -0.55
N ALA A 31 -3.32 9.72 0.48
CA ALA A 31 -3.60 10.20 1.84
C ALA A 31 -3.67 11.73 1.89
N ALA A 32 -2.76 12.42 1.19
CA ALA A 32 -2.83 13.88 1.03
C ALA A 32 -4.11 14.33 0.33
N ALA A 33 -4.54 13.63 -0.73
CA ALA A 33 -5.81 13.92 -1.41
C ALA A 33 -7.04 13.66 -0.52
N LEU A 34 -7.04 12.55 0.22
CA LEU A 34 -8.07 12.23 1.21
C LEU A 34 -8.19 13.32 2.27
N ARG A 35 -7.06 13.87 2.74
CA ARG A 35 -7.03 15.03 3.66
C ARG A 35 -7.74 16.24 3.07
N VAL A 36 -7.46 16.59 1.82
CA VAL A 36 -8.13 17.69 1.12
C VAL A 36 -9.64 17.46 1.04
N LEU A 37 -10.06 16.20 0.90
CA LEU A 37 -11.47 15.80 0.88
C LEU A 37 -12.13 15.68 2.27
N GLY A 38 -11.41 16.04 3.36
CA GLY A 38 -11.94 16.01 4.73
C GLY A 38 -11.80 14.68 5.46
N PHE A 39 -11.11 13.69 4.88
CA PHE A 39 -10.79 12.43 5.56
C PHE A 39 -9.44 12.52 6.29
N PRO A 40 -9.23 11.79 7.40
CA PRO A 40 -7.90 11.65 7.98
C PRO A 40 -6.90 11.04 6.96
N PRO A 41 -5.65 11.55 6.84
CA PRO A 41 -4.65 11.00 5.92
C PRO A 41 -4.02 9.72 6.51
N LEU A 42 -4.70 8.59 6.33
CA LEU A 42 -4.30 7.32 6.92
C LEU A 42 -3.56 6.44 5.90
N LEU A 43 -2.43 5.87 6.33
CA LEU A 43 -1.74 4.80 5.64
C LEU A 43 -1.88 3.47 6.38
N LEU A 44 -1.87 2.38 5.63
CA LEU A 44 -1.73 1.02 6.13
C LEU A 44 -0.58 0.37 5.36
N ASP A 45 0.27 -0.34 6.10
CA ASP A 45 1.39 -1.09 5.53
C ASP A 45 1.07 -2.58 5.54
N LEU A 46 1.28 -3.25 4.41
CA LEU A 46 1.05 -4.67 4.21
C LEU A 46 2.40 -5.34 4.00
N GLU A 47 2.84 -6.13 4.97
CA GLU A 47 4.15 -6.77 4.94
C GLU A 47 4.09 -8.17 4.32
N ALA A 48 5.12 -8.48 3.55
CA ALA A 48 5.29 -9.75 2.87
C ALA A 48 6.62 -10.45 3.19
N GLU A 49 6.63 -11.77 3.06
CA GLU A 49 7.85 -12.57 3.15
C GLU A 49 8.32 -12.98 1.75
N ARG A 50 9.62 -12.80 1.46
CA ARG A 50 10.24 -13.13 0.16
C ARG A 50 9.57 -12.40 -1.02
N ASP A 51 9.16 -11.17 -0.75
CA ASP A 51 8.48 -10.25 -1.67
C ASP A 51 8.64 -8.82 -1.15
N THR A 52 8.16 -7.83 -1.91
CA THR A 52 8.12 -6.44 -1.47
C THR A 52 6.84 -6.12 -0.70
N ASP A 53 6.94 -5.24 0.29
CA ASP A 53 5.79 -4.70 1.04
C ASP A 53 4.93 -3.77 0.18
N HIS A 54 3.69 -3.53 0.63
CA HIS A 54 2.72 -2.73 -0.09
C HIS A 54 2.01 -1.73 0.82
N VAL A 55 2.25 -0.44 0.59
CA VAL A 55 1.61 0.64 1.33
C VAL A 55 0.34 1.09 0.61
N ILE A 56 -0.75 1.25 1.36
CA ILE A 56 -2.06 1.69 0.85
C ILE A 56 -2.59 2.87 1.66
N ALA A 57 -3.31 3.79 1.00
CA ALA A 57 -4.06 4.84 1.71
C ALA A 57 -5.45 4.31 2.08
N VAL A 58 -5.81 4.36 3.35
CA VAL A 58 -7.09 3.83 3.84
C VAL A 58 -8.03 4.96 4.22
N TYR A 59 -9.32 4.73 4.04
CA TYR A 59 -10.37 5.68 4.42
C TYR A 59 -11.57 4.94 4.97
N ARG A 60 -12.37 5.63 5.79
CA ARG A 60 -13.58 5.06 6.40
C ARG A 60 -14.80 5.87 5.97
N ARG A 61 -15.80 5.21 5.42
CA ARG A 61 -17.07 5.82 4.99
C ARG A 61 -18.24 4.97 5.49
N ARG A 62 -19.22 5.62 6.14
CA ARG A 62 -20.41 4.95 6.71
C ARG A 62 -20.05 3.71 7.54
N GLY A 63 -19.02 3.82 8.39
CA GLY A 63 -18.57 2.74 9.28
C GLY A 63 -17.66 1.68 8.64
N HIS A 64 -17.43 1.71 7.34
CA HIS A 64 -16.66 0.69 6.60
C HIS A 64 -15.36 1.24 6.01
N TRP A 65 -14.35 0.40 5.94
CA TRP A 65 -13.01 0.67 5.44
C TRP A 65 -12.90 0.36 3.95
N GLY A 66 -12.31 1.29 3.20
CA GLY A 66 -11.85 1.11 1.82
C GLY A 66 -10.40 1.57 1.68
N ALA A 67 -9.84 1.40 0.49
CA ALA A 67 -8.46 1.77 0.21
C ALA A 67 -8.25 2.32 -1.20
N ILE A 68 -7.31 3.25 -1.31
CA ILE A 68 -6.75 3.76 -2.56
C ILE A 68 -5.30 3.28 -2.61
N ALA A 69 -4.96 2.50 -3.64
CA ALA A 69 -3.62 1.94 -3.79
C ALA A 69 -3.21 1.87 -5.25
N LYS A 70 -1.90 1.82 -5.48
CA LYS A 70 -1.29 1.63 -6.78
C LYS A 70 -0.25 0.52 -6.69
N SER A 71 -0.31 -0.43 -7.62
CA SER A 71 0.62 -1.54 -7.71
C SER A 71 0.94 -1.87 -9.17
N ASN A 72 2.05 -2.58 -9.39
CA ASN A 72 2.39 -3.27 -10.62
C ASN A 72 1.53 -4.53 -10.84
N TYR A 73 0.87 -5.02 -9.79
CA TYR A 73 -0.11 -6.10 -9.89
C TYR A 73 -1.52 -5.55 -10.05
N SER A 74 -2.29 -6.14 -10.97
CA SER A 74 -3.65 -5.70 -11.28
C SER A 74 -4.60 -5.79 -10.07
N GLY A 75 -4.44 -6.81 -9.23
CA GLY A 75 -5.30 -7.05 -8.07
C GLY A 75 -5.00 -6.16 -6.86
N LEU A 76 -3.78 -5.61 -6.72
CA LEU A 76 -3.33 -4.90 -5.51
C LEU A 76 -3.61 -3.39 -5.53
N ARG A 77 -4.82 -3.01 -5.93
CA ARG A 77 -5.22 -1.62 -6.19
C ARG A 77 -6.36 -1.15 -5.27
N TYR A 78 -7.33 -0.41 -5.80
CA TYR A 78 -8.45 0.14 -5.04
C TYR A 78 -9.34 -0.93 -4.37
N ARG A 79 -9.96 -0.58 -3.25
CA ARG A 79 -11.00 -1.35 -2.55
C ARG A 79 -12.15 -0.45 -2.15
N GLU A 80 -13.37 -0.88 -2.47
CA GLU A 80 -14.61 -0.25 -2.01
C GLU A 80 -14.70 -0.27 -0.47
N PRO A 81 -15.36 0.72 0.16
CA PRO A 81 -15.48 0.79 1.60
C PRO A 81 -16.58 -0.16 2.10
N ILE A 82 -16.31 -1.47 2.04
CA ILE A 82 -17.25 -2.53 2.46
C ILE A 82 -16.72 -3.34 3.66
N HIS A 83 -15.48 -3.11 4.09
CA HIS A 83 -14.82 -3.91 5.11
C HIS A 83 -15.07 -3.34 6.51
N ARG A 84 -15.53 -4.15 7.47
CA ARG A 84 -15.84 -3.66 8.84
C ARG A 84 -14.57 -3.41 9.65
N THR A 85 -13.53 -4.20 9.38
CA THR A 85 -12.24 -4.14 10.08
C THR A 85 -11.09 -3.95 9.11
N LEU A 86 -9.95 -3.42 9.60
CA LEU A 86 -8.73 -3.35 8.81
C LEU A 86 -8.19 -4.74 8.46
N ARG A 87 -8.46 -5.76 9.28
CA ARG A 87 -8.11 -7.15 8.97
C ARG A 87 -8.89 -7.67 7.76
N GLU A 88 -10.19 -7.39 7.69
CA GLU A 88 -11.01 -7.74 6.52
C GLU A 88 -10.53 -7.02 5.25
N LEU A 89 -10.17 -5.73 5.37
CA LEU A 89 -9.57 -4.99 4.26
C LEU A 89 -8.25 -5.62 3.83
N ALA A 90 -7.35 -5.94 4.78
CA ALA A 90 -6.07 -6.58 4.48
C ALA A 90 -6.25 -7.95 3.82
N LEU A 91 -7.20 -8.77 4.29
CA LEU A 91 -7.54 -10.06 3.67
C LEU A 91 -8.02 -9.91 2.22
N SER A 92 -8.67 -8.80 1.86
CA SER A 92 -9.09 -8.55 0.46
C SER A 92 -7.94 -8.37 -0.52
N TYR A 93 -6.71 -8.16 -0.04
CA TYR A 93 -5.49 -8.12 -0.86
C TYR A 93 -4.81 -9.49 -0.95
N PHE A 94 -5.07 -10.39 -0.01
CA PHE A 94 -4.25 -11.59 0.22
C PHE A 94 -4.13 -12.51 -1.00
N ASP A 95 -5.24 -12.81 -1.67
CA ASP A 95 -5.23 -13.75 -2.81
C ASP A 95 -4.54 -13.19 -4.06
N ASP A 96 -4.50 -11.86 -4.18
CA ASP A 96 -3.79 -11.15 -5.24
C ASP A 96 -2.32 -10.84 -4.87
N TYR A 97 -1.88 -11.20 -3.66
CA TYR A 97 -0.57 -10.86 -3.12
C TYR A 97 0.38 -12.05 -3.21
N TRP A 98 1.10 -12.11 -4.33
CA TRP A 98 2.04 -13.18 -4.62
C TRP A 98 3.26 -12.67 -5.38
N ASN A 99 4.40 -13.36 -5.21
CA ASN A 99 5.65 -13.04 -5.90
C ASN A 99 5.75 -13.71 -7.28
N LEU A 100 6.78 -13.39 -8.07
CA LEU A 100 6.97 -13.97 -9.41
C LEU A 100 7.15 -15.50 -9.46
N ARG A 101 7.28 -16.19 -8.32
CA ARG A 101 7.24 -17.67 -8.21
C ARG A 101 5.82 -18.22 -7.97
N GLY A 102 4.82 -17.35 -7.90
CA GLY A 102 3.42 -17.66 -7.58
C GLY A 102 3.18 -17.96 -6.10
N GLU A 103 4.13 -17.64 -5.21
CA GLU A 103 3.96 -17.88 -3.77
C GLU A 103 3.13 -16.76 -3.14
N ARG A 104 2.09 -17.08 -2.36
CA ARG A 104 1.36 -16.08 -1.57
C ARG A 104 2.23 -15.58 -0.42
N THR A 105 2.55 -14.29 -0.43
CA THR A 105 3.67 -13.72 0.35
C THR A 105 3.24 -12.81 1.47
N MET A 106 2.05 -12.21 1.42
CA MET A 106 1.52 -11.34 2.49
C MET A 106 1.41 -12.07 3.83
N ARG A 107 1.88 -11.44 4.91
CA ARG A 107 1.91 -12.03 6.26
C ARG A 107 1.34 -11.16 7.34
N ARG A 108 1.51 -9.84 7.24
CA ARG A 108 1.16 -8.92 8.32
C ARG A 108 0.58 -7.64 7.77
N TYR A 109 -0.07 -6.89 8.64
CA TYR A 109 -0.54 -5.55 8.35
C TYR A 109 -0.31 -4.67 9.57
N SER A 110 0.01 -3.41 9.36
CA SER A 110 0.25 -2.46 10.44
C SER A 110 -1.06 -1.94 11.06
N ARG A 111 -0.93 -1.15 12.13
CA ARG A 111 -2.01 -0.25 12.57
C ARG A 111 -2.07 0.98 11.64
N PRO A 112 -3.23 1.63 11.46
CA PRO A 112 -3.31 2.78 10.56
C PRO A 112 -2.45 3.93 11.10
N VAL A 113 -1.65 4.54 10.23
CA VAL A 113 -0.80 5.68 10.55
C VAL A 113 -1.45 6.95 10.02
N ASN A 114 -1.81 7.86 10.93
CA ASN A 114 -2.28 9.19 10.56
C ASN A 114 -1.09 10.11 10.28
N LEU A 115 -0.91 10.51 9.02
CA LEU A 115 0.19 11.38 8.58
C LEU A 115 0.13 12.79 9.20
N ALA A 116 -1.02 13.22 9.72
CA ALA A 116 -1.13 14.49 10.46
C ALA A 116 -0.18 14.53 11.67
N ARG A 117 0.28 13.37 12.16
CA ARG A 117 1.28 13.29 13.23
C ARG A 117 2.62 13.95 12.86
N PHE A 118 2.92 14.06 11.58
CA PHE A 118 4.17 14.63 11.08
C PHE A 118 4.06 16.14 10.83
N ASP A 119 2.87 16.73 10.89
CA ASP A 119 2.65 18.14 10.54
C ASP A 119 3.50 19.10 11.38
N ARG A 120 3.82 18.76 12.63
CA ARG A 120 4.66 19.61 13.49
C ARG A 120 6.14 19.55 13.12
N ALA A 121 6.65 18.34 12.82
CA ALA A 121 8.06 18.12 12.53
C ALA A 121 8.41 18.40 11.06
N HIS A 122 7.45 18.18 10.16
CA HIS A 122 7.59 18.30 8.71
C HIS A 122 6.38 19.04 8.12
N PRO A 123 6.17 20.33 8.45
CA PRO A 123 4.96 21.08 8.06
C PRO A 123 4.73 21.18 6.55
N ASP A 124 5.77 20.99 5.74
CA ASP A 124 5.75 21.06 4.28
C ASP A 124 5.70 19.69 3.59
N TRP A 125 5.51 18.56 4.29
CA TRP A 125 5.62 17.21 3.71
C TRP A 125 4.74 16.99 2.47
N MET A 126 3.58 17.64 2.38
CA MET A 126 2.68 17.56 1.22
C MET A 126 3.22 18.31 0.00
N THR A 127 3.98 19.38 0.23
CA THR A 127 4.35 20.38 -0.79
C THR A 127 5.85 20.52 -1.01
N THR A 128 6.67 19.79 -0.27
CA THR A 128 8.13 19.88 -0.36
C THR A 128 8.65 19.32 -1.68
N GLU A 129 9.80 19.81 -2.15
CA GLU A 129 10.51 19.24 -3.31
C GLU A 129 11.48 18.12 -2.90
N ARG A 130 11.59 17.85 -1.59
CA ARG A 130 12.44 16.78 -1.03
C ARG A 130 11.68 15.46 -0.96
N ASP A 131 12.43 14.38 -0.73
CA ASP A 131 11.85 13.09 -0.38
C ASP A 131 11.34 13.10 1.07
N VAL A 132 10.31 12.31 1.34
CA VAL A 132 9.62 12.17 2.63
C VAL A 132 9.88 10.80 3.27
N TRP A 133 11.14 10.35 3.22
CA TRP A 133 11.60 9.06 3.73
C TRP A 133 11.18 8.76 5.17
N PHE A 134 11.07 9.80 6.02
CA PHE A 134 10.60 9.66 7.40
C PHE A 134 9.22 8.98 7.52
N ILE A 135 8.37 9.04 6.48
CA ILE A 135 7.09 8.31 6.46
C ILE A 135 7.34 6.81 6.31
N ALA A 136 8.22 6.41 5.38
CA ALA A 136 8.55 5.02 5.13
C ALA A 136 9.28 4.40 6.33
N GLU A 137 10.29 5.12 6.85
CA GLU A 137 11.03 4.73 8.05
C GLU A 137 10.07 4.47 9.22
N HIS A 138 9.11 5.38 9.43
CA HIS A 138 8.11 5.19 10.47
C HIS A 138 7.20 3.97 10.24
N LEU A 139 6.81 3.68 8.99
CA LEU A 139 5.99 2.51 8.67
C LEU A 139 6.73 1.20 8.98
N CYS A 140 8.05 1.15 8.76
CA CYS A 140 8.87 -0.02 9.07
C CYS A 140 9.03 -0.26 10.59
N GLU A 141 8.96 0.79 11.41
CA GLU A 141 9.22 0.70 12.86
C GLU A 141 7.98 0.35 13.70
N ILE A 142 6.78 0.59 13.17
CA ILE A 142 5.55 0.35 13.94
C ILE A 142 5.24 -1.14 14.06
N PRO A 143 4.44 -1.55 15.05
CA PRO A 143 4.04 -2.95 15.16
C PRO A 143 3.11 -3.40 14.03
N HIS A 144 3.40 -4.59 13.48
CA HIS A 144 2.52 -5.27 12.53
C HIS A 144 1.88 -6.52 13.11
N THR A 145 0.59 -6.66 12.82
CA THR A 145 -0.24 -7.79 13.25
C THR A 145 -0.20 -8.90 12.22
N ARG A 146 0.02 -10.15 12.67
CA ARG A 146 -0.05 -11.32 11.80
C ARG A 146 -1.44 -11.49 11.21
N LEU A 147 -1.52 -11.64 9.88
CA LEU A 147 -2.76 -11.85 9.15
C LEU A 147 -3.27 -13.29 9.30
N LEU A 148 -2.34 -14.25 9.35
CA LEU A 148 -2.60 -15.68 9.47
C LEU A 148 -1.55 -16.39 10.37
N PRO A 149 -1.88 -17.55 10.96
CA PRO A 149 -0.93 -18.35 11.74
C PRO A 149 0.23 -18.89 10.88
N PRO A 150 1.46 -19.03 11.43
CA PRO A 150 2.60 -19.59 10.70
C PRO A 150 2.40 -21.02 10.19
N ALA A 151 1.57 -21.82 10.86
CA ALA A 151 1.21 -23.16 10.38
C ALA A 151 0.41 -23.09 9.07
N VAL A 152 -0.56 -22.18 8.96
CA VAL A 152 -1.34 -21.97 7.73
C VAL A 152 -0.46 -21.43 6.61
N ALA A 153 0.42 -20.46 6.91
CA ALA A 153 1.29 -19.83 5.92
C ALA A 153 2.21 -20.83 5.19
N ARG A 154 2.65 -21.90 5.88
CA ARG A 154 3.53 -22.95 5.32
C ARG A 154 2.83 -23.88 4.32
N HIS A 155 1.50 -23.94 4.33
CA HIS A 155 0.71 -24.85 3.50
C HIS A 155 -0.12 -24.13 2.43
N LEU A 156 0.15 -22.84 2.20
CA LEU A 156 -0.50 -22.10 1.13
C LEU A 156 -0.12 -22.69 -0.23
N THR A 157 -1.12 -22.87 -1.08
CA THR A 157 -0.90 -23.25 -2.47
C THR A 157 -0.33 -22.06 -3.26
N ARG A 158 0.26 -22.35 -4.41
CA ARG A 158 0.62 -21.31 -5.36
C ARG A 158 -0.61 -20.71 -6.02
N THR A 159 -0.48 -19.49 -6.54
CA THR A 159 -1.47 -18.86 -7.40
C THR A 159 -1.62 -19.68 -8.68
N ASP A 160 -2.85 -19.87 -9.14
CA ASP A 160 -3.10 -20.61 -10.37
C ASP A 160 -2.61 -19.83 -11.61
N PRO A 161 -2.33 -20.50 -12.74
CA PRO A 161 -1.78 -19.84 -13.93
C PRO A 161 -2.65 -18.71 -14.50
N ARG A 162 -3.98 -18.80 -14.39
CA ARG A 162 -4.90 -17.80 -14.93
C ARG A 162 -4.86 -16.53 -14.10
N SER A 163 -4.95 -16.66 -12.77
CA SER A 163 -4.84 -15.51 -11.86
C SER A 163 -3.45 -14.89 -11.92
N PHE A 164 -2.40 -15.70 -12.08
CA PHE A 164 -1.04 -15.22 -12.28
C PHE A 164 -0.92 -14.33 -13.53
N ALA A 165 -1.35 -14.83 -14.68
CA ALA A 165 -1.30 -14.08 -15.93
C ALA A 165 -2.13 -12.79 -15.87
N ALA A 166 -3.32 -12.85 -15.26
CA ALA A 166 -4.18 -11.67 -15.09
C ALA A 166 -3.54 -10.62 -14.16
N GLY A 167 -2.90 -11.05 -13.07
CA GLY A 167 -2.24 -10.15 -12.14
C GLY A 167 -1.05 -9.41 -12.75
N LEU A 168 -0.33 -10.03 -13.70
CA LEU A 168 0.79 -9.40 -14.41
C LEU A 168 0.38 -8.49 -15.58
N LEU A 169 -0.92 -8.36 -15.88
CA LEU A 169 -1.36 -7.48 -16.95
C LEU A 169 -0.96 -6.02 -16.65
N GLY A 170 -0.14 -5.43 -17.53
CA GLY A 170 0.37 -4.06 -17.35
C GLY A 170 1.50 -3.94 -16.30
N HIS A 171 2.06 -5.06 -15.83
CA HIS A 171 3.21 -5.08 -14.95
C HIS A 171 4.44 -4.50 -15.66
N SER A 172 5.10 -3.52 -15.05
CA SER A 172 6.38 -3.01 -15.52
C SER A 172 7.46 -4.04 -15.19
N LEU A 173 7.89 -4.83 -16.18
CA LEU A 173 9.15 -5.56 -16.05
C LEU A 173 10.26 -4.53 -16.14
N LYS A 174 11.19 -4.51 -15.17
CA LYS A 174 12.44 -3.77 -15.32
C LYS A 174 13.07 -4.23 -16.64
N GLY A 175 13.16 -3.30 -17.60
CA GLY A 175 13.98 -3.46 -18.79
C GLY A 175 15.44 -3.30 -18.44
#